data_AF-A0A0C2CY76-F1
#
_entry.id   AF-A0A0C2CY76-F1
#
_cell.length_a   1.000
_cell.length_b   1.000
_cell.length_c   1.000
_cell.angle_alpha   90.00
_cell.angle_beta   90.00
_cell.angle_gamma   90.00
#
_symmetry.space_group_name_H-M   'P 1'
#
loop_
_entity.id
_entity.type
_entity.pdbx_description
1 polymer ?
#
loop_
_entity_poly.entity_id
_entity_poly.type
_entity_poly.pdbx_seq_one_letter_code
_entity_poly.pdbx_strand_id
1 'polypeptide(L)'
;MIKQATSVIQLSVLALGLSLAGCSKSPGDDPKPPPASDERPTLTRAECEAKGAQIVGDIGDGAIHRPDYVCASGQPPIGTIQPAEGEPIATEGEVCCP
;
A
#
# COMPACT_ATOMS: atom_id res chain seq x y z
N MET A 1 47.11 -8.77 38.42
CA MET A 1 46.77 -10.18 38.16
C MET A 1 46.32 -10.28 36.69
N ILE A 2 47.06 -11.05 35.86
CA ILE A 2 46.70 -11.75 34.59
C ILE A 2 45.87 -10.96 33.53
N LYS A 3 46.43 -10.41 32.43
CA LYS A 3 47.14 -11.00 31.26
C LYS A 3 46.20 -11.83 30.33
N GLN A 4 45.77 -11.25 29.20
CA GLN A 4 45.14 -11.92 28.05
C GLN A 4 46.03 -11.58 26.84
N ALA A 5 46.98 -12.41 26.36
CA ALA A 5 46.88 -13.74 25.74
C ALA A 5 46.33 -13.71 24.29
N THR A 6 47.26 -13.51 23.35
CA THR A 6 47.22 -13.86 21.94
C THR A 6 46.80 -15.33 21.74
N SER A 7 45.86 -15.65 20.82
CA SER A 7 45.89 -16.95 20.13
C SER A 7 44.95 -17.04 18.91
N VAL A 8 45.58 -16.96 17.73
CA VAL A 8 45.43 -17.74 16.50
C VAL A 8 44.24 -18.70 16.24
N ILE A 9 43.88 -18.73 14.95
CA ILE A 9 43.26 -19.81 14.14
C ILE A 9 41.75 -19.98 14.26
N GLN A 10 41.04 -19.54 13.21
CA GLN A 10 40.00 -20.39 12.63
C GLN A 10 39.95 -20.15 11.11
N LEU A 11 40.77 -20.92 10.41
CA LEU A 11 40.76 -21.08 8.96
C LEU A 11 39.73 -22.18 8.65
N SER A 12 38.48 -21.81 8.43
CA SER A 12 37.46 -22.74 7.92
C SER A 12 37.23 -22.47 6.43
N VAL A 13 38.00 -23.18 5.61
CA VAL A 13 37.70 -23.45 4.20
C VAL A 13 36.62 -24.55 4.17
N LEU A 14 35.77 -24.53 3.14
CA LEU A 14 34.78 -25.54 2.70
C LEU A 14 33.31 -25.17 2.97
N ALA A 15 32.70 -24.54 1.98
CA ALA A 15 31.32 -24.88 1.62
C ALA A 15 31.17 -24.80 0.09
N LEU A 16 31.04 -25.99 -0.50
CA LEU A 16 30.64 -26.24 -1.88
C LEU A 16 29.32 -25.50 -2.18
N GLY A 17 29.39 -24.48 -3.04
CA GLY A 17 28.21 -23.81 -3.59
C GLY A 17 27.64 -24.59 -4.77
N LEU A 18 26.78 -25.57 -4.48
CA LEU A 18 25.94 -26.26 -5.45
C LEU A 18 24.86 -25.27 -5.94
N SER A 19 25.10 -24.58 -7.06
CA SER A 19 24.11 -23.66 -7.64
C SER A 19 23.03 -24.45 -8.39
N LEU A 20 21.96 -24.80 -7.68
CA LEU A 20 20.71 -25.24 -8.28
C LEU A 20 20.10 -24.06 -9.05
N ALA A 21 19.98 -24.23 -10.37
CA ALA A 21 19.15 -23.41 -11.23
C ALA A 21 17.68 -23.54 -10.80
N GLY A 22 17.27 -22.72 -9.83
CA GLY A 22 15.87 -22.47 -9.52
C GLY A 22 15.44 -21.22 -10.27
N CYS A 23 14.80 -21.39 -11.42
CA CYS A 23 13.97 -20.33 -12.00
C CYS A 23 12.78 -20.13 -11.06
N SER A 24 12.96 -19.26 -10.07
CA SER A 24 11.90 -18.80 -9.19
C SER A 24 10.84 -18.12 -10.04
N LYS A 25 9.68 -18.76 -10.10
CA LYS A 25 8.41 -18.23 -10.55
C LYS A 25 8.16 -16.91 -9.80
N SER A 26 8.40 -15.76 -10.45
CA SER A 26 7.86 -14.51 -9.93
C SER A 26 6.33 -14.60 -9.96
N PRO A 27 5.65 -14.37 -8.82
CA PRO A 27 4.23 -14.04 -8.84
C PRO A 27 4.05 -12.76 -9.68
N GLY A 28 2.93 -12.69 -10.39
CA GLY A 28 2.63 -11.65 -11.36
C GLY A 28 2.90 -10.25 -10.83
N ASP A 29 3.75 -9.53 -11.57
CA ASP A 29 3.65 -8.08 -11.67
C ASP A 29 2.46 -7.82 -12.60
N ASP A 30 1.26 -7.96 -12.06
CA ASP A 30 0.10 -7.31 -12.67
C ASP A 30 0.41 -5.82 -12.59
N PRO A 31 0.49 -5.07 -13.71
CA PRO A 31 0.62 -3.64 -13.63
C PRO A 31 -0.59 -3.13 -12.86
N LYS A 32 -0.38 -2.72 -11.60
CA LYS A 32 -1.37 -1.97 -10.84
C LYS A 32 -1.83 -0.86 -11.77
N PRO A 33 -3.11 -0.82 -12.16
CA PRO A 33 -3.62 0.24 -13.02
C PRO A 33 -3.11 1.57 -12.46
N PRO A 34 -2.57 2.47 -13.29
CA PRO A 34 -2.08 3.75 -12.82
C PRO A 34 -3.18 4.37 -11.95
N PRO A 35 -2.85 4.99 -10.80
CA PRO A 35 -3.87 5.56 -9.93
C PRO A 35 -4.66 6.58 -10.76
N ALA A 36 -5.88 6.21 -11.13
CA ALA A 36 -6.83 7.15 -11.69
C ALA A 36 -7.24 8.03 -10.51
N SER A 37 -6.78 9.29 -10.51
CA SER A 37 -7.35 10.48 -9.83
C SER A 37 -6.19 11.36 -9.34
N ASP A 38 -6.06 12.53 -9.94
CA ASP A 38 -5.26 13.67 -9.50
C ASP A 38 -5.08 13.76 -7.97
N GLU A 39 -3.81 13.64 -7.54
CA GLU A 39 -3.16 14.19 -6.33
C GLU A 39 -3.87 14.13 -4.96
N ARG A 40 -4.94 13.36 -4.79
CA ARG A 40 -5.60 13.17 -3.49
C ARG A 40 -4.94 12.05 -2.70
N PRO A 41 -4.72 12.21 -1.39
CA PRO A 41 -4.14 11.16 -0.57
C PRO A 41 -5.08 9.96 -0.53
N THR A 42 -4.49 8.77 -0.58
CA THR A 42 -5.20 7.51 -0.41
C THR A 42 -5.32 7.19 1.07
N LEU A 43 -6.51 6.82 1.52
CA LEU A 43 -6.79 6.46 2.91
C LEU A 43 -7.74 5.26 2.99
N THR A 44 -7.74 4.55 4.11
CA THR A 44 -8.68 3.45 4.37
C THR A 44 -10.00 3.96 4.95
N ARG A 45 -11.06 3.13 4.91
CA ARG A 45 -12.35 3.49 5.55
C ARG A 45 -12.17 3.83 7.03
N ALA A 46 -11.39 3.02 7.74
CA ALA A 46 -11.08 3.24 9.15
C ALA A 46 -10.38 4.59 9.40
N GLU A 47 -9.48 5.02 8.51
CA GLU A 47 -8.84 6.35 8.61
C GLU A 47 -9.82 7.49 8.33
N CYS A 48 -10.79 7.30 7.45
CA CYS A 48 -11.85 8.28 7.21
C CYS A 48 -12.73 8.45 8.45
N GLU A 49 -13.19 7.34 9.01
CA GLU A 49 -14.04 7.33 10.21
C GLU A 49 -13.28 7.89 11.43
N ALA A 50 -11.99 7.59 11.56
CA ALA A 50 -11.15 8.15 12.62
C ALA A 50 -11.00 9.68 12.54
N LYS A 51 -11.18 10.28 11.35
CA LYS A 51 -11.22 11.73 11.15
C LYS A 51 -12.61 12.33 11.44
N GLY A 52 -13.60 11.52 11.76
CA GLY A 52 -15.00 11.94 11.94
C GLY A 52 -15.70 12.30 10.63
N ALA A 53 -15.15 11.86 9.50
CA ALA A 53 -15.64 12.15 8.16
C ALA A 53 -16.59 11.04 7.67
N GLN A 54 -17.30 11.31 6.57
CA GLN A 54 -18.25 10.40 5.96
C GLN A 54 -17.67 9.73 4.72
N ILE A 55 -17.93 8.43 4.58
CA ILE A 55 -17.59 7.64 3.39
C ILE A 55 -18.71 7.85 2.37
N VAL A 56 -18.34 8.31 1.18
CA VAL A 56 -19.27 8.54 0.06
C VAL A 56 -18.85 7.67 -1.12
N GLY A 57 -19.72 6.74 -1.51
CA GLY A 57 -19.56 5.94 -2.71
C GLY A 57 -20.05 6.67 -3.96
N ASP A 58 -19.50 6.31 -5.12
CA ASP A 58 -20.05 6.72 -6.41
C ASP A 58 -21.26 5.86 -6.78
N ILE A 59 -22.23 6.43 -7.50
CA ILE A 59 -23.44 5.73 -7.99
C ILE A 59 -23.26 5.21 -9.44
N GLY A 60 -22.10 5.48 -10.05
CA GLY A 60 -21.75 5.06 -11.42
C GLY A 60 -21.69 6.18 -12.45
N ASP A 61 -21.60 7.44 -12.02
CA ASP A 61 -21.29 8.59 -12.89
C ASP A 61 -19.78 8.84 -12.98
N GLY A 62 -18.99 8.20 -12.11
CA GLY A 62 -17.55 8.45 -11.94
C GLY A 62 -17.27 9.84 -11.37
N ALA A 63 -18.25 10.46 -10.72
CA ALA A 63 -18.16 11.81 -10.19
C ALA A 63 -17.02 11.95 -9.20
N ILE A 64 -16.84 10.96 -8.31
CA ILE A 64 -15.79 10.98 -7.29
C ILE A 64 -14.36 10.94 -7.84
N HIS A 65 -14.19 10.52 -9.10
CA HIS A 65 -12.89 10.49 -9.79
C HIS A 65 -12.53 11.83 -10.43
N ARG A 66 -13.50 12.76 -10.55
CA ARG A 66 -13.23 14.08 -11.12
C ARG A 66 -12.34 14.91 -10.17
N PRO A 67 -11.39 15.70 -10.70
CA PRO A 67 -10.53 16.55 -9.88
C PRO A 67 -11.34 17.65 -9.17
N ASP A 68 -12.42 18.11 -9.80
CA ASP A 68 -13.37 19.12 -9.29
C ASP A 68 -14.50 18.55 -8.42
N TYR A 69 -14.45 17.26 -8.06
CA TYR A 69 -15.46 16.68 -7.17
C TYR A 69 -15.50 17.41 -5.83
N VAL A 70 -16.70 17.82 -5.44
CA VAL A 70 -17.00 18.42 -4.15
C VAL A 70 -18.01 17.57 -3.39
N CYS A 71 -17.75 17.37 -2.11
CA CYS A 71 -18.66 16.71 -1.20
C CYS A 71 -19.95 17.54 -1.01
N ALA A 72 -20.99 16.96 -0.44
CA ALA A 72 -22.24 17.66 -0.12
C ALA A 72 -22.02 18.90 0.77
N SER A 73 -20.97 18.88 1.60
CA SER A 73 -20.51 20.00 2.41
C SER A 73 -19.95 21.19 1.60
N GLY A 74 -19.75 21.03 0.28
CA GLY A 74 -19.12 22.00 -0.62
C GLY A 74 -17.58 22.03 -0.55
N GLN A 75 -16.98 21.14 0.25
CA GLN A 75 -15.53 20.99 0.41
C GLN A 75 -15.01 19.85 -0.48
N PRO A 76 -13.73 19.91 -0.92
CA PRO A 76 -13.12 18.78 -1.60
C PRO A 76 -13.02 17.57 -0.65
N PRO A 77 -13.02 16.34 -1.20
CA PRO A 77 -12.79 15.14 -0.40
C PRO A 77 -11.41 15.18 0.25
N ILE A 78 -11.34 14.69 1.48
CA ILE A 78 -10.11 14.56 2.27
C ILE A 78 -9.13 13.60 1.56
N GLY A 79 -9.67 12.57 0.92
CA GLY A 79 -8.90 11.59 0.17
C GLY A 79 -9.79 10.54 -0.49
N THR A 80 -9.16 9.72 -1.32
CA THR A 80 -9.81 8.57 -1.97
C THR A 80 -9.70 7.36 -1.06
N ILE A 81 -10.79 6.61 -0.92
CA ILE A 81 -10.83 5.42 -0.09
C ILE A 81 -10.27 4.24 -0.89
N GLN A 82 -9.17 3.68 -0.40
CA GLN A 82 -8.67 2.40 -0.85
C GLN A 82 -9.02 1.36 0.22
N PRO A 83 -9.81 0.34 -0.12
CA PRO A 83 -10.07 -0.79 0.78
C PRO A 83 -8.77 -1.43 1.25
N ALA A 84 -8.71 -1.80 2.52
CA ALA A 84 -7.59 -2.58 3.04
C ALA A 84 -7.60 -4.01 2.47
N GLU A 85 -6.48 -4.74 2.62
CA GLU A 85 -6.39 -6.12 2.18
C GLU A 85 -7.46 -6.99 2.85
N GLY A 86 -8.30 -7.65 2.04
CA GLY A 86 -9.39 -8.49 2.51
C GLY A 86 -10.71 -7.74 2.76
N GLU A 87 -10.75 -6.42 2.60
CA GLU A 87 -12.01 -5.67 2.63
C GLU A 87 -12.77 -5.75 1.30
N PRO A 88 -14.11 -5.57 1.33
CA PRO A 88 -14.89 -5.42 0.11
C PRO A 88 -14.36 -4.27 -0.75
N ILE A 89 -14.11 -4.55 -2.03
CA ILE A 89 -13.73 -3.53 -3.01
C ILE A 89 -15.01 -2.92 -3.56
N ALA A 90 -15.22 -1.61 -3.34
CA ALA A 90 -16.28 -0.89 -4.00
C ALA A 90 -15.97 -0.81 -5.50
N THR A 91 -16.85 -1.36 -6.34
CA THR A 91 -16.66 -1.44 -7.79
C THR A 91 -16.50 -0.06 -8.43
N GLU A 92 -17.14 0.95 -7.86
CA GLU A 92 -17.19 2.32 -8.39
C GLU A 92 -16.30 3.29 -7.59
N GLY A 93 -15.62 2.80 -6.54
CA GLY A 93 -14.78 3.60 -5.65
C GLY A 93 -15.56 4.36 -4.58
N GLU A 94 -14.82 4.91 -3.63
CA GLU A 94 -15.34 5.66 -2.49
C GLU A 94 -14.39 6.83 -2.17
N VAL A 95 -14.90 7.92 -1.62
CA VAL A 95 -14.13 9.08 -1.13
C VAL A 95 -14.51 9.43 0.30
N CYS A 96 -13.60 10.10 1.00
CA CYS A 96 -13.81 10.56 2.35
C CYS A 96 -14.16 12.04 2.39
N CYS A 97 -15.36 12.37 2.86
CA CYS A 97 -15.92 13.71 2.88
C CYS A 97 -16.02 14.27 4.31
N PRO A 98 -15.60 15.53 4.55
CA PRO A 98 -15.70 16.18 5.86
C PRO A 98 -17.13 16.51 6.26
#